data_AF-A0A6C0D8S5-F1
#
_entry.id   AF-A0A6C0D8S5-F1
#
_cell.length_a   1.000
_cell.length_b   1.000
_cell.length_c   1.000
_cell.angle_alpha   90.00
_cell.angle_beta   90.00
_cell.angle_gamma   90.00
#
_symmetry.space_group_name_H-M   'P 1'
#
loop_
_entity.id
_entity.type
_entity.pdbx_description
1 polymer ?
#
loop_
_entity_poly.entity_id
_entity_poly.type
_entity_poly.pdbx_seq_one_letter_code
_entity_poly.pdbx_strand_id
1 'polypeptide(L)'
;MTSNNRECSSQIQNSTNNRIYDRNIPSQMLQPYLSVRPVMTKYSIMPILDPRIPEQSIKTKLIPQGTYNSEEIFNPGTRNAPWSGFATNINIESELRNQVYALQSCSQSVYVPSTESDLYKFGFNNNNDFNKIQQPFPGLFKEEHFNSFNPNEYNIAQGIFQNSTRTQIRSLGDNQTASNCN
;
A
#
# COMPACT_ATOMS: atom_id res chain seq x y z
N MET A 1 31.59 -14.71 -8.94
CA MET A 1 30.80 -14.97 -10.17
C MET A 1 29.35 -15.19 -9.77
N THR A 2 28.56 -14.12 -9.66
CA THR A 2 27.12 -14.21 -9.39
C THR A 2 26.41 -14.40 -10.73
N SER A 3 25.96 -15.63 -11.00
CA SER A 3 25.17 -15.93 -12.19
C SER A 3 23.91 -15.06 -12.17
N ASN A 4 23.76 -14.19 -13.17
CA ASN A 4 22.51 -13.50 -13.47
C ASN A 4 21.50 -14.54 -13.97
N ASN A 5 20.95 -15.34 -13.06
CA ASN A 5 19.86 -16.26 -13.34
C ASN A 5 18.58 -15.42 -13.53
N ARG A 6 18.39 -14.91 -14.75
CA ARG A 6 17.10 -14.38 -15.17
C ARG A 6 16.11 -15.54 -15.12
N GLU A 7 15.17 -15.49 -14.18
CA GLU A 7 14.08 -16.44 -14.10
C GLU A 7 13.32 -16.48 -15.44
N CYS A 8 12.92 -17.67 -15.86
CA CYS A 8 12.08 -17.81 -17.04
C CYS A 8 10.72 -17.14 -16.79
N SER A 9 10.09 -16.57 -17.84
CA SER A 9 8.77 -15.92 -17.72
C SER A 9 7.72 -16.82 -17.06
N SER A 10 7.78 -18.14 -17.28
CA SER A 10 6.89 -19.10 -16.62
C SER A 10 7.13 -19.21 -15.12
N GLN A 11 8.39 -19.12 -14.67
CA GLN A 11 8.76 -19.16 -13.25
C GLN A 11 8.30 -17.88 -12.54
N ILE A 12 8.48 -16.71 -13.19
CA ILE A 12 8.00 -15.43 -12.67
C ILE A 12 6.48 -15.43 -12.54
N GLN A 13 5.77 -15.94 -13.55
CA GLN A 13 4.31 -16.03 -13.52
C GLN A 13 3.85 -16.97 -12.41
N ASN A 14 4.51 -18.12 -12.25
CA ASN A 14 4.16 -19.07 -11.21
C ASN A 14 4.43 -18.51 -9.80
N SER A 15 5.59 -17.88 -9.58
CA SER A 15 5.92 -17.25 -8.29
C SER A 15 4.98 -16.09 -7.96
N THR A 16 4.58 -15.32 -8.97
CA THR A 16 3.59 -14.24 -8.83
C THR A 16 2.22 -14.80 -8.47
N ASN A 17 1.78 -15.85 -9.16
CA ASN A 17 0.51 -16.51 -8.86
C ASN A 17 0.47 -17.07 -7.43
N ASN A 18 1.54 -17.73 -6.98
CA ASN A 18 1.64 -18.23 -5.61
C ASN A 18 1.56 -17.09 -4.59
N ARG A 19 2.31 -16.00 -4.79
CA ARG A 19 2.26 -14.83 -3.89
C ARG A 19 0.89 -14.14 -3.88
N ILE A 20 0.17 -14.13 -5.00
CA ILE A 20 -1.19 -13.59 -5.06
C ILE A 20 -2.15 -14.51 -4.31
N TYR A 21 -1.98 -15.82 -4.47
CA TYR A 21 -2.79 -16.82 -3.77
C TYR A 21 -2.57 -16.77 -2.25
N ASP A 22 -1.31 -16.71 -1.79
CA ASP A 22 -0.95 -16.67 -0.37
C ASP A 22 -1.53 -15.45 0.35
N ARG A 23 -1.70 -14.32 -0.36
CA ARG A 23 -2.36 -13.13 0.20
C ARG A 23 -3.84 -13.33 0.50
N ASN A 24 -4.49 -14.36 -0.05
CA ASN A 24 -5.89 -14.67 0.26
C ASN A 24 -6.04 -15.59 1.46
N ILE A 25 -4.93 -16.05 2.06
CA ILE A 25 -4.92 -16.99 3.18
C ILE A 25 -4.40 -16.24 4.42
N PRO A 26 -5.09 -16.33 5.57
CA PRO A 26 -4.57 -15.75 6.81
C PRO A 26 -3.29 -16.48 7.24
N SER A 27 -2.37 -15.76 7.88
CA SER A 27 -1.09 -16.35 8.32
C SER A 27 -1.27 -17.46 9.37
N GLN A 28 -2.38 -17.42 10.11
CA GLN A 28 -2.77 -18.45 11.07
C GLN A 28 -4.25 -18.82 10.90
N MET A 29 -4.61 -20.05 11.28
CA MET A 29 -6.01 -20.46 11.38
C MET A 29 -6.75 -19.62 12.42
N LEU A 30 -7.78 -18.89 11.98
CA LEU A 30 -8.62 -18.06 12.83
C LEU A 30 -9.73 -18.89 13.49
N GLN A 31 -10.20 -18.43 14.65
CA GLN A 31 -11.32 -19.06 15.34
C GLN A 31 -12.59 -19.03 14.47
N PRO A 32 -13.26 -20.18 14.25
CA PRO A 32 -14.51 -20.20 13.51
C PRO A 32 -15.64 -19.59 14.34
N TYR A 33 -16.38 -18.65 13.74
CA TYR A 33 -17.60 -18.11 14.34
C TYR A 33 -18.79 -19.00 14.02
N LEU A 34 -19.37 -19.59 15.07
CA LEU A 34 -20.56 -20.42 14.95
C LEU A 34 -21.82 -19.56 15.16
N SER A 35 -22.66 -19.47 14.13
CA SER A 35 -24.00 -18.91 14.29
C SER A 35 -24.98 -20.03 14.66
N VAL A 36 -25.56 -19.97 15.86
CA VAL A 36 -26.61 -20.90 16.24
C VAL A 36 -27.94 -20.50 15.61
N ARG A 37 -28.65 -21.46 14.98
CA ARG A 37 -29.99 -21.20 14.44
C ARG A 37 -31.02 -21.14 15.58
N PRO A 38 -31.98 -20.22 15.58
CA PRO A 38 -33.03 -20.21 16.60
C PRO A 38 -33.86 -21.51 16.53
N VAL A 39 -34.33 -21.98 17.68
CA VAL A 39 -35.23 -23.15 17.79
C VAL A 39 -36.59 -22.67 18.26
N MET A 40 -37.67 -23.32 17.81
CA MET A 40 -39.03 -22.96 18.19
C MET A 40 -39.28 -23.19 19.68
N THR A 41 -39.72 -22.16 20.39
CA THR A 41 -40.05 -22.21 21.83
C THR A 41 -41.55 -22.25 22.11
N LYS A 42 -42.40 -22.14 21.08
CA LYS A 42 -43.87 -21.96 21.20
C LYS A 42 -44.57 -22.98 22.11
N TYR A 43 -44.11 -24.23 22.11
CA TYR A 43 -44.69 -25.31 22.91
C TYR A 43 -43.73 -25.84 23.98
N SER A 44 -42.68 -25.08 24.30
CA SER A 44 -41.71 -25.47 25.30
C SER A 44 -42.10 -24.88 26.66
N ILE A 45 -42.43 -25.73 27.61
CA ILE A 45 -42.72 -25.32 28.99
C ILE A 45 -41.44 -25.53 29.79
N MET A 46 -40.85 -24.43 30.28
CA MET A 46 -39.63 -24.43 31.09
C MET A 46 -38.53 -25.35 30.51
N PRO A 47 -37.99 -25.05 29.31
CA PRO A 47 -36.90 -25.86 28.75
C PRO A 47 -35.66 -25.77 29.66
N ILE A 48 -35.40 -26.85 30.39
CA ILE A 48 -34.16 -27.02 31.17
C ILE A 48 -33.02 -27.55 30.26
N LEU A 49 -33.38 -28.17 29.14
CA LEU A 49 -32.44 -28.77 28.19
C LEU A 49 -32.54 -28.06 26.83
N ASP A 50 -31.39 -27.82 26.20
CA ASP A 50 -31.36 -27.32 24.82
C ASP A 50 -31.93 -28.39 23.87
N PRO A 51 -33.02 -28.10 23.12
CA PRO A 51 -33.61 -29.05 22.17
C PRO A 51 -32.73 -29.34 20.95
N ARG A 52 -31.53 -28.73 20.85
CA ARG A 52 -30.57 -29.02 19.78
C ARG A 52 -30.05 -30.44 19.84
N ILE A 53 -29.41 -30.81 18.74
CA ILE A 53 -28.70 -32.07 18.56
C ILE A 53 -27.81 -32.33 19.79
N PRO A 54 -27.95 -33.48 20.46
CA PRO A 54 -27.19 -33.78 21.67
C PRO A 54 -25.70 -33.91 21.34
N GLU A 55 -24.85 -33.40 22.23
CA GLU A 55 -23.39 -33.28 22.03
C GLU A 55 -22.74 -34.60 21.58
N GLN A 56 -23.26 -35.73 22.07
CA GLN A 56 -22.77 -37.08 21.77
C GLN A 56 -22.93 -37.49 20.30
N SER A 57 -23.78 -36.80 19.54
CA SER A 57 -24.00 -37.07 18.11
C SER A 57 -23.18 -36.15 17.19
N ILE A 58 -22.40 -35.22 17.75
CA ILE A 58 -21.52 -34.33 17.00
C ILE A 58 -20.24 -35.09 16.65
N LYS A 59 -20.01 -35.35 15.35
CA LYS A 59 -18.83 -36.08 14.87
C LYS A 59 -17.54 -35.24 14.84
N THR A 60 -17.67 -33.92 14.80
CA THR A 60 -16.53 -33.00 14.62
C THR A 60 -16.40 -32.10 15.84
N LYS A 61 -15.27 -32.20 16.55
CA LYS A 61 -14.99 -31.35 17.70
C LYS A 61 -14.62 -29.93 17.24
N LEU A 62 -15.09 -28.93 18.00
CA LEU A 62 -14.64 -27.57 17.83
C LEU A 62 -13.20 -27.44 18.32
N ILE A 63 -12.31 -26.93 17.47
CA ILE A 63 -10.91 -26.68 17.83
C ILE A 63 -10.80 -25.23 18.29
N PRO A 64 -10.50 -24.96 19.58
CA PRO A 64 -10.26 -23.59 20.04
C PRO A 64 -8.99 -23.06 19.38
N GLN A 65 -9.07 -21.85 18.83
CA GLN A 65 -7.92 -21.12 18.30
C GLN A 65 -7.54 -20.01 19.29
N GLY A 66 -6.31 -19.50 19.17
CA GLY A 66 -5.84 -18.38 19.98
C GLY A 66 -6.64 -17.10 19.73
N THR A 67 -6.52 -16.14 20.65
CA THR A 67 -7.05 -14.78 20.47
C THR A 67 -6.40 -14.14 19.25
N TYR A 68 -7.21 -13.46 18.43
CA TYR A 68 -6.70 -12.74 17.27
C TYR A 68 -5.86 -11.53 17.68
N ASN A 69 -4.61 -11.45 17.21
CA ASN A 69 -3.76 -10.26 17.31
C ASN A 69 -3.39 -9.77 15.91
N SER A 70 -3.69 -8.51 15.60
CA SER A 70 -3.37 -7.89 14.30
C SER A 70 -1.87 -7.68 14.08
N GLU A 71 -1.07 -7.63 15.14
CA GLU A 71 0.39 -7.47 15.04
C GLU A 71 1.08 -8.73 14.53
N GLU A 72 0.57 -9.91 14.90
CA GLU A 72 1.17 -11.21 14.57
C GLU A 72 0.44 -11.93 13.43
N ILE A 73 -0.87 -11.71 13.31
CA ILE A 73 -1.74 -12.48 12.42
C ILE A 73 -2.28 -11.60 11.29
N PHE A 74 -1.73 -11.81 10.09
CA PHE A 74 -2.27 -11.24 8.87
C PHE A 74 -3.62 -11.90 8.56
N ASN A 75 -4.65 -11.08 8.43
CA ASN A 75 -5.99 -11.50 8.03
C ASN A 75 -6.41 -10.74 6.76
N PRO A 76 -6.50 -11.41 5.59
CA PRO A 76 -6.93 -10.77 4.35
C PRO A 76 -8.45 -10.61 4.25
N GLY A 77 -9.19 -10.98 5.30
CA GLY A 77 -10.64 -10.96 5.34
C GLY A 77 -11.28 -9.57 5.27
N THR A 78 -12.57 -9.52 5.62
CA THR A 78 -13.40 -8.31 5.53
C THR A 78 -12.98 -7.22 6.51
N ARG A 79 -13.54 -6.01 6.33
CA ARG A 79 -13.36 -4.82 7.20
C ARG A 79 -13.38 -5.12 8.71
N ASN A 80 -14.15 -6.12 9.13
CA ASN A 80 -14.22 -6.52 10.53
C ASN A 80 -13.30 -7.73 10.76
N ALA A 81 -12.30 -7.54 11.61
CA ALA A 81 -11.46 -8.61 12.14
C ALA A 81 -12.27 -9.57 13.06
N PRO A 82 -11.72 -10.75 13.39
CA PRO A 82 -12.31 -11.63 14.39
C PRO A 82 -12.65 -10.89 15.69
N TRP A 83 -13.88 -11.07 16.17
CA TRP A 83 -14.38 -10.50 17.43
C TRP A 83 -13.48 -10.78 18.64
N SER A 84 -12.73 -11.90 18.65
CA SER A 84 -11.86 -12.24 19.78
C SER A 84 -10.82 -11.17 20.05
N GLY A 85 -10.20 -10.61 19.00
CA GLY A 85 -9.21 -9.53 19.16
C GLY A 85 -9.84 -8.21 19.64
N PHE A 86 -11.04 -7.89 19.17
CA PHE A 86 -11.80 -6.73 19.68
C PHE A 86 -12.17 -6.92 21.15
N ALA A 87 -12.67 -8.11 21.52
CA ALA A 87 -13.13 -8.42 22.87
C ALA A 87 -12.01 -8.37 23.91
N THR A 88 -10.78 -8.72 23.53
CA THR A 88 -9.62 -8.60 24.42
C THR A 88 -9.10 -7.17 24.55
N ASN A 89 -9.30 -6.32 23.54
CA ASN A 89 -8.76 -4.97 23.47
C ASN A 89 -9.85 -3.87 23.52
N ILE A 90 -10.98 -4.14 24.19
CA ILE A 90 -12.13 -3.21 24.24
C ILE A 90 -11.72 -1.82 24.73
N ASN A 91 -10.88 -1.74 25.76
CA ASN A 91 -10.43 -0.46 26.30
C ASN A 91 -9.67 0.37 25.27
N ILE A 92 -8.75 -0.27 24.54
CA ILE A 92 -7.96 0.38 23.49
C ILE A 92 -8.88 0.83 22.36
N GLU A 93 -9.81 -0.03 21.92
CA GLU A 93 -10.79 0.31 20.89
C GLU A 93 -11.71 1.47 21.30
N SER A 94 -12.16 1.51 22.55
CA SER A 94 -12.94 2.62 23.10
C SER A 94 -12.15 3.92 23.15
N GLU A 95 -10.86 3.86 23.47
CA GLU A 95 -9.96 5.01 23.44
C GLU A 95 -9.73 5.51 21.99
N LEU A 96 -9.41 4.60 21.06
CA LEU A 96 -9.24 4.92 19.63
C LEU A 96 -10.51 5.49 19.00
N ARG A 97 -11.69 5.04 19.45
CA ARG A 97 -13.01 5.58 19.04
C ARG A 97 -13.41 6.84 19.79
N ASN A 98 -12.56 7.36 20.68
CA ASN A 98 -12.81 8.53 21.50
C ASN A 98 -14.12 8.45 22.31
N GLN A 99 -14.47 7.26 22.81
CA GLN A 99 -15.71 7.03 23.55
C GLN A 99 -15.59 7.39 25.03
N VAL A 100 -14.36 7.41 25.56
CA VAL A 100 -14.08 7.64 26.98
C VAL A 100 -14.05 9.14 27.30
N TYR A 101 -13.70 9.99 26.33
CA TYR A 101 -13.54 11.42 26.53
C TYR A 101 -14.77 12.20 26.06
N ALA A 102 -15.12 13.26 26.81
CA ALA A 102 -16.15 14.19 26.37
C ALA A 102 -15.69 14.97 25.14
N LEU A 103 -16.63 15.39 24.29
CA LEU A 103 -16.34 16.28 23.16
C LEU A 103 -15.79 17.62 23.67
N GLN A 104 -14.50 17.86 23.46
CA GLN A 104 -13.80 19.08 23.84
C GLN A 104 -13.08 19.66 22.61
N SER A 105 -12.85 20.97 22.57
CA SER A 105 -12.18 21.65 21.44
C SER A 105 -10.66 21.81 21.61
N CYS A 106 -10.07 21.15 22.62
CA CYS A 106 -8.64 21.22 22.90
C CYS A 106 -7.85 20.14 22.13
N SER A 107 -6.52 20.29 22.05
CA SER A 107 -5.63 19.32 21.39
C SER A 107 -5.66 17.92 22.02
N GLN A 108 -6.15 17.78 23.26
CA GLN A 108 -6.28 16.52 23.98
C GLN A 108 -7.53 15.72 23.55
N SER A 109 -8.41 16.30 22.74
CA SER A 109 -9.66 15.66 22.29
C SER A 109 -9.46 14.66 21.15
N VAL A 110 -8.28 14.62 20.54
CA VAL A 110 -7.95 13.76 19.41
C VAL A 110 -6.85 12.78 19.82
N TYR A 111 -7.04 11.50 19.54
CA TYR A 111 -5.98 10.51 19.70
C TYR A 111 -4.86 10.79 18.69
N VAL A 112 -3.67 11.11 19.21
CA VAL A 112 -2.45 11.28 18.42
C VAL A 112 -1.52 10.12 18.75
N PRO A 113 -1.12 9.29 17.77
CA PRO A 113 -0.25 8.16 18.05
C PRO A 113 1.15 8.63 18.47
N SER A 114 1.87 7.77 19.20
CA SER A 114 3.25 8.03 19.62
C SER A 114 4.16 8.34 18.42
N THR A 115 5.14 9.22 18.60
CA THR A 115 6.19 9.49 17.60
C THR A 115 7.03 8.26 17.25
N GLU A 116 7.01 7.22 18.09
CA GLU A 116 7.66 5.93 17.83
C GLU A 116 6.77 4.94 17.06
N SER A 117 5.53 5.30 16.76
CA SER A 117 4.62 4.43 16.01
C SER A 117 5.03 4.28 14.55
N ASP A 118 4.62 3.16 13.95
CA ASP A 118 4.87 2.84 12.53
C ASP A 118 4.33 3.91 11.56
N LEU A 119 3.37 4.74 11.99
CA LEU A 119 2.83 5.83 11.18
C LEU A 119 3.86 6.96 10.98
N TYR A 120 4.72 7.21 11.97
CA TYR A 120 5.75 8.25 11.93
C TYR A 120 7.15 7.71 11.70
N LYS A 121 7.46 6.51 12.22
CA LYS A 121 8.75 5.86 12.04
C LYS A 121 8.57 4.53 11.34
N PHE A 122 9.03 4.43 10.11
CA PHE A 122 9.06 3.17 9.40
C PHE A 122 10.31 2.37 9.78
N GLY A 123 10.12 1.13 10.24
CA GLY A 123 11.18 0.21 10.65
C GLY A 123 11.78 -0.61 9.50
N PHE A 124 11.81 -0.11 8.26
CA PHE A 124 12.49 -0.83 7.19
C PHE A 124 14.00 -0.78 7.47
N ASN A 125 14.51 -1.83 8.11
CA ASN A 125 15.94 -2.08 8.12
C ASN A 125 16.35 -2.29 6.68
N ASN A 126 16.99 -1.28 6.09
CA ASN A 126 17.92 -1.49 5.00
C ASN A 126 19.05 -2.33 5.59
N ASN A 127 18.81 -3.65 5.76
CA ASN A 127 19.84 -4.60 6.14
C ASN A 127 21.04 -4.28 5.25
N ASN A 128 22.24 -4.21 5.82
CA ASN A 128 23.46 -3.83 5.11
C ASN A 128 23.78 -4.70 3.87
N ASP A 129 22.94 -5.68 3.54
CA ASP A 129 22.91 -6.39 2.27
C ASP A 129 22.30 -5.58 1.11
N PHE A 130 21.60 -4.46 1.33
CA PHE A 130 21.24 -3.53 0.23
C PHE A 130 22.48 -2.84 -0.37
N ASN A 131 23.57 -2.69 0.40
CA ASN A 131 24.87 -2.30 -0.15
C ASN A 131 25.53 -3.42 -0.99
N LYS A 132 25.01 -4.66 -0.94
CA LYS A 132 25.43 -5.79 -1.79
C LYS A 132 24.50 -6.07 -2.96
N ILE A 133 23.23 -5.67 -2.90
CA ILE A 133 22.29 -5.79 -4.02
C ILE A 133 22.53 -4.60 -4.95
N GLN A 134 23.38 -4.80 -5.95
CA GLN A 134 23.55 -3.83 -7.02
C GLN A 134 22.19 -3.65 -7.72
N GLN A 135 21.68 -2.41 -7.75
CA GLN A 135 20.46 -2.08 -8.46
C GLN A 135 20.53 -2.65 -9.89
N PRO A 136 19.58 -3.53 -10.30
CA PRO A 136 19.66 -4.20 -11.61
C PRO A 136 19.50 -3.23 -12.79
N PHE A 137 18.94 -2.05 -12.54
CA PHE A 137 18.70 -0.99 -13.52
C PHE A 137 19.49 0.28 -13.16
N PRO A 138 20.76 0.41 -13.58
CA PRO A 138 21.63 1.51 -13.16
C PRO A 138 21.13 2.90 -13.58
N GLY A 139 20.25 2.99 -14.58
CA GLY A 139 19.67 4.26 -15.05
C GLY A 139 18.45 4.76 -14.27
N LEU A 140 17.85 3.95 -13.39
CA LEU A 140 16.57 4.30 -12.74
C LEU A 140 16.68 5.51 -11.80
N PHE A 141 17.85 5.72 -11.21
CA PHE A 141 18.15 6.85 -10.31
C PHE A 141 19.29 7.73 -10.84
N LYS A 142 19.63 7.61 -12.12
CA LYS A 142 20.64 8.47 -12.73
C LYS A 142 19.97 9.81 -13.05
N GLU A 143 20.36 10.85 -12.34
CA GLU A 143 20.00 12.21 -12.73
C GLU A 143 20.78 12.57 -14.00
N GLU A 144 20.05 12.78 -15.11
CA GLU A 144 20.65 13.21 -16.37
C GLU A 144 20.69 14.74 -16.39
N HIS A 145 21.88 15.30 -16.25
CA HIS A 145 22.11 16.72 -16.52
C HIS A 145 22.37 16.90 -18.02
N PHE A 146 21.43 17.56 -18.70
CA PHE A 146 21.63 18.00 -20.07
C PHE A 146 22.39 19.32 -20.07
N ASN A 147 23.35 19.46 -20.98
CA ASN A 147 24.00 20.75 -21.22
C ASN A 147 22.96 21.76 -21.72
N SER A 148 23.16 23.05 -21.44
CA SER A 148 22.34 24.12 -21.98
C SER A 148 22.36 24.05 -23.52
N PHE A 149 21.22 23.71 -24.12
CA PHE A 149 21.06 23.61 -25.57
C PHE A 149 20.28 24.82 -26.07
N ASN A 150 20.93 25.67 -26.87
CA ASN A 150 20.26 26.73 -27.59
C ASN A 150 19.87 26.21 -28.99
N PRO A 151 18.57 25.96 -29.28
CA PRO A 151 18.14 25.51 -30.60
C PRO A 151 18.30 26.58 -31.71
N ASN A 152 18.62 27.82 -31.35
CA ASN A 152 18.79 28.93 -32.27
C ASN A 152 20.27 29.37 -32.35
N GLU A 153 21.07 28.61 -33.10
CA GLU A 153 22.52 28.89 -33.29
C GLU A 153 22.79 30.29 -33.85
N TYR A 154 21.89 30.80 -34.70
CA TYR A 154 22.07 32.05 -35.43
C TYR A 154 21.41 33.25 -34.75
N ASN A 155 20.81 33.08 -33.57
CA ASN A 155 20.08 34.11 -32.82
C ASN A 155 19.06 34.89 -33.67
N ILE A 156 18.47 34.25 -34.67
CA ILE A 156 17.45 34.84 -35.55
C ILE A 156 16.08 34.77 -34.88
N ALA A 157 15.17 35.66 -35.23
CA ALA A 157 13.77 35.57 -34.77
C ALA A 157 13.58 35.71 -33.25
N GLN A 158 14.26 36.67 -32.61
CA GLN A 158 14.19 36.94 -31.16
C GLN A 158 12.82 37.43 -30.65
N GLY A 159 11.93 37.84 -31.56
CA GLY A 159 10.59 38.32 -31.23
C GLY A 159 9.62 37.20 -30.89
N ILE A 160 8.76 37.43 -29.89
CA ILE A 160 7.70 36.49 -29.48
C ILE A 160 6.61 36.34 -30.56
N PHE A 161 6.36 37.41 -31.33
CA PHE A 161 5.39 37.42 -32.43
C PHE A 161 6.04 37.83 -33.76
N GLN A 162 5.44 37.41 -34.87
CA GLN A 162 5.90 37.72 -36.24
C GLN A 162 7.32 37.23 -36.57
N ASN A 163 7.71 36.08 -36.01
CA ASN A 163 9.03 35.47 -36.12
C ASN A 163 9.18 34.56 -37.36
N SER A 164 8.67 34.98 -38.52
CA SER A 164 8.75 34.17 -39.74
C SER A 164 10.18 34.11 -40.28
N THR A 165 10.82 32.96 -40.10
CA THR A 165 12.20 32.68 -40.55
C THR A 165 12.37 32.95 -42.06
N ARG A 166 11.35 32.66 -42.87
CA ARG A 166 11.33 32.93 -44.31
C ARG A 166 11.52 34.42 -44.66
N THR A 167 10.97 35.32 -43.85
CA THR A 167 11.12 36.77 -44.05
C THR A 167 12.43 37.32 -43.47
N GLN A 168 12.85 36.81 -42.31
CA GLN A 168 14.03 37.30 -41.60
C GLN A 168 15.35 36.83 -42.21
N ILE A 169 15.37 35.65 -42.84
CA ILE A 169 16.55 35.16 -43.60
C ILE A 169 16.78 36.04 -44.84
N ARG A 170 15.72 36.63 -45.42
CA ARG A 170 15.85 37.51 -46.59
C ARG A 170 16.63 38.78 -46.27
N SER A 171 16.41 39.40 -45.11
CA SER A 171 17.14 40.60 -44.67
C SER A 171 18.61 40.37 -44.31
N LEU A 172 19.03 39.12 -44.09
CA LEU A 172 20.43 38.79 -43.77
C LEU A 172 21.34 38.86 -45.01
N GLY A 173 20.80 38.65 -46.22
CA GLY A 173 21.57 38.72 -47.48
C GLY A 173 21.86 40.15 -47.96
N ASP A 174 20.99 41.11 -47.65
CA ASP A 174 21.09 42.48 -48.15
C ASP A 174 22.17 43.32 -47.42
N ASN A 175 22.60 42.90 -46.23
CA ASN A 175 23.66 43.58 -45.46
C ASN A 175 25.09 43.19 -45.88
N GLN A 176 25.28 42.29 -46.85
CA GLN A 176 26.62 41.96 -47.38
C GLN A 176 26.99 42.69 -48.68
N THR A 177 26.09 43.48 -49.28
CA THR A 177 26.34 44.17 -50.56
C THR A 177 26.45 45.70 -50.45
N ALA A 178 26.24 46.28 -49.27
CA ALA A 178 26.29 47.75 -49.06
C ALA A 178 27.65 48.27 -48.53
N SER A 179 28.76 47.61 -48.85
CA SER A 179 30.11 48.07 -48.47
C SER A 179 31.13 47.97 -49.60
N ASN A 180 30.78 48.40 -50.81
CA ASN A 180 31.75 48.74 -51.87
C ASN A 180 31.08 49.58 -52.97
N CYS A 181 31.06 50.90 -52.79
CA CYS A 181 31.17 51.88 -53.87
C CYS A 181 31.84 53.12 -53.28
N ASN A 182 33.07 53.38 -53.73
CA ASN A 182 33.73 54.68 -53.60
C ASN A 182 33.00 55.73 -54.43
#